data_AF-A0A0F7PHE3-F1
#
_entry.id   AF-A0A0F7PHE3-F1
#
_cell.length_a   1.000
_cell.length_b   1.000
_cell.length_c   1.000
_cell.angle_alpha   90.00
_cell.angle_beta   90.00
_cell.angle_gamma   90.00
#
_symmetry.space_group_name_H-M   'P 1'
#
loop_
_entity.id
_entity.type
_entity.pdbx_description
1 polymer ?
#
loop_
_entity_poly.entity_id
_entity_poly.type
_entity_poly.pdbx_seq_one_letter_code
_entity_poly.pdbx_strand_id
1 'polypeptide(L)'
;MIRKILTVASLTLALAACSDENKDAKTEVEQAPVVSEAETQQAAEAAAKAKLEAEAKADAELKAKAEREARIKLEAEDKVRAEMAAEKKAAEAAAAQEANDRAARQAKADKAAAAKAAAEAKAKLENDNFEKLQAEEALRVQAEREARIKLEAEEKVRADMAAEKTAAEAAAARAADYEAALAAEKAAADKAAAEEAARPRTEEELKAEKMQKTIDDVGNAVNAIGNLLQKSN
;
A
#
# COMPACT_ATOMS: atom_id res chain seq x y z
N MET A 1 22.33 -30.36 -13.24
CA MET A 1 22.90 -31.46 -14.06
C MET A 1 22.97 -30.99 -15.50
N ILE A 2 24.11 -31.15 -16.18
CA ILE A 2 24.27 -31.48 -17.62
C ILE A 2 25.78 -31.53 -17.88
N ARG A 3 26.28 -32.68 -18.37
CA ARG A 3 27.68 -32.90 -18.76
C ARG A 3 27.74 -33.07 -20.28
N LYS A 4 28.60 -32.32 -20.97
CA LYS A 4 29.22 -32.62 -22.29
C LYS A 4 30.52 -31.80 -22.28
N ILE A 5 31.74 -32.34 -22.14
CA ILE A 5 32.41 -33.41 -22.90
C ILE A 5 32.34 -33.15 -24.40
N LEU A 6 33.40 -32.55 -24.95
CA LEU A 6 33.89 -32.85 -26.29
C LEU A 6 35.42 -32.71 -26.30
N THR A 7 36.09 -33.83 -26.53
CA THR A 7 37.52 -33.96 -26.83
C THR A 7 37.68 -34.38 -28.30
N VAL A 8 38.94 -34.51 -28.78
CA VAL A 8 39.32 -34.98 -30.14
C VAL A 8 39.20 -33.86 -31.20
N ALA A 9 40.13 -33.65 -32.14
CA ALA A 9 41.24 -34.48 -32.61
C ALA A 9 42.60 -33.77 -32.66
N SER A 10 43.66 -34.54 -32.45
CA SER A 10 45.03 -34.25 -32.88
C SER A 10 45.22 -34.58 -34.37
N LEU A 11 46.07 -33.82 -35.07
CA LEU A 11 46.55 -34.20 -36.41
C LEU A 11 48.04 -33.86 -36.57
N THR A 12 48.88 -34.88 -36.53
CA THR A 12 50.33 -34.83 -36.76
C THR A 12 50.77 -36.07 -37.53
N LEU A 13 51.29 -35.89 -38.75
CA LEU A 13 52.26 -36.69 -39.53
C LEU A 13 52.21 -36.11 -40.97
N ALA A 14 53.23 -35.48 -41.53
CA ALA A 14 54.58 -35.95 -41.89
C ALA A 14 54.65 -36.78 -43.20
N LEU A 15 55.34 -36.23 -44.20
CA LEU A 15 56.05 -36.89 -45.32
C LEU A 15 56.94 -35.77 -45.92
N ALA A 16 58.28 -35.77 -46.00
CA ALA A 16 59.31 -36.81 -46.15
C ALA A 16 59.63 -37.24 -47.59
N ALA A 17 60.52 -36.45 -48.24
CA ALA A 17 61.72 -36.85 -49.01
C ALA A 17 61.64 -37.71 -50.31
N CYS A 18 62.74 -37.62 -51.09
CA CYS A 18 63.12 -38.44 -52.27
C CYS A 18 62.25 -38.22 -53.54
N SER A 19 62.63 -38.53 -54.80
CA SER A 19 63.84 -39.06 -55.50
C SER A 19 63.62 -38.78 -57.03
N ASP A 20 64.54 -38.79 -58.00
CA ASP A 20 66.01 -39.00 -58.18
C ASP A 20 66.48 -38.03 -59.31
N GLU A 21 67.74 -37.77 -59.71
CA GLU A 21 68.98 -38.53 -59.94
C GLU A 21 69.13 -39.29 -61.29
N ASN A 22 70.19 -38.92 -62.05
CA ASN A 22 71.03 -39.75 -62.95
C ASN A 22 70.64 -40.18 -64.40
N LYS A 23 71.65 -40.00 -65.30
CA LYS A 23 72.14 -40.93 -66.38
C LYS A 23 71.31 -41.13 -67.66
N ASP A 24 71.87 -41.52 -68.82
CA ASP A 24 73.26 -41.69 -69.31
C ASP A 24 73.27 -41.71 -70.86
N ALA A 25 74.42 -41.35 -71.49
CA ALA A 25 74.86 -41.61 -72.90
C ALA A 25 75.83 -40.47 -73.33
N LYS A 26 77.13 -40.60 -73.64
CA LYS A 26 77.90 -41.60 -74.45
C LYS A 26 77.35 -41.76 -75.88
N THR A 27 78.12 -41.65 -76.97
CA THR A 27 79.53 -42.04 -77.18
C THR A 27 80.09 -41.37 -78.46
N GLU A 28 81.42 -41.13 -78.57
CA GLU A 28 82.27 -41.27 -79.80
C GLU A 28 81.90 -40.49 -81.11
N VAL A 29 82.78 -40.05 -82.04
CA VAL A 29 84.22 -40.21 -82.35
C VAL A 29 84.81 -38.88 -82.90
N GLU A 30 86.03 -38.54 -82.46
CA GLU A 30 87.16 -37.92 -83.20
C GLU A 30 86.99 -37.45 -84.66
N GLN A 31 87.28 -36.17 -84.94
CA GLN A 31 88.38 -35.73 -85.84
C GLN A 31 88.44 -34.20 -85.96
N ALA A 32 89.63 -33.62 -85.77
CA ALA A 32 89.87 -32.18 -85.90
C ALA A 32 90.46 -31.84 -87.27
N PRO A 33 89.89 -30.87 -88.02
CA PRO A 33 90.65 -30.06 -88.95
C PRO A 33 91.30 -28.90 -88.19
N VAL A 34 92.53 -28.57 -88.56
CA VAL A 34 93.27 -27.37 -88.13
C VAL A 34 92.45 -26.11 -88.37
N VAL A 35 92.19 -25.33 -87.31
CA VAL A 35 91.57 -24.00 -87.38
C VAL A 35 92.46 -23.00 -86.63
N SER A 36 92.62 -21.82 -87.21
CA SER A 36 93.54 -20.75 -86.82
C SER A 36 93.38 -20.30 -85.36
N GLU A 37 94.48 -19.93 -84.68
CA GLU A 37 94.47 -19.36 -83.32
C GLU A 37 93.58 -18.09 -83.21
N ALA A 38 93.38 -17.37 -84.32
CA ALA A 38 92.48 -16.21 -84.39
C ALA A 38 90.99 -16.58 -84.30
N GLU A 39 90.57 -17.69 -84.91
CA GLU A 39 89.17 -18.12 -84.96
C GLU A 39 88.75 -18.80 -83.64
N THR A 40 89.69 -19.49 -82.98
CA THR A 40 89.48 -20.02 -81.62
C THR A 40 89.35 -18.92 -80.58
N GLN A 41 90.10 -17.81 -80.70
CA GLN A 41 89.91 -16.64 -79.85
C GLN A 41 88.57 -15.95 -80.10
N GLN A 42 88.18 -15.76 -81.37
CA GLN A 42 86.91 -15.10 -81.71
C GLN A 42 85.68 -15.93 -81.30
N ALA A 43 85.76 -17.27 -81.42
CA ALA A 43 84.74 -18.19 -80.92
C ALA A 43 84.67 -18.21 -79.37
N ALA A 44 85.83 -18.16 -78.68
CA ALA A 44 85.87 -18.07 -77.23
C ALA A 44 85.31 -16.75 -76.70
N GLU A 45 85.59 -15.62 -77.36
CA GLU A 45 85.06 -14.31 -76.98
C GLU A 45 83.56 -14.20 -77.25
N ALA A 46 83.07 -14.74 -78.37
CA ALA A 46 81.64 -14.85 -78.66
C ALA A 46 80.91 -15.76 -77.64
N ALA A 47 81.51 -16.89 -77.26
CA ALA A 47 80.96 -17.80 -76.25
C ALA A 47 80.98 -17.18 -74.83
N ALA A 48 82.03 -16.42 -74.48
CA ALA A 48 82.11 -15.69 -73.22
C ALA A 48 81.05 -14.58 -73.14
N LYS A 49 80.86 -13.84 -74.24
CA LYS A 49 79.84 -12.78 -74.33
C LYS A 49 78.41 -13.35 -74.30
N ALA A 50 78.17 -14.48 -74.98
CA ALA A 50 76.90 -15.20 -74.90
C ALA A 50 76.61 -15.76 -73.50
N LYS A 51 77.63 -16.26 -72.78
CA LYS A 51 77.50 -16.64 -71.37
C LYS A 51 77.17 -15.46 -70.47
N LEU A 52 77.90 -14.34 -70.59
CA LEU A 52 77.63 -13.13 -69.83
C LEU A 52 76.21 -12.58 -70.09
N GLU A 53 75.74 -12.62 -71.34
CA GLU A 53 74.38 -12.16 -71.67
C GLU A 53 73.30 -13.14 -71.19
N ALA A 54 73.58 -14.44 -71.14
CA ALA A 54 72.70 -15.45 -70.54
C ALA A 54 72.64 -15.35 -69.01
N GLU A 55 73.79 -15.17 -68.35
CA GLU A 55 73.86 -14.92 -66.89
C GLU A 55 73.16 -13.61 -66.53
N ALA A 56 73.39 -12.52 -67.27
CA ALA A 56 72.72 -11.24 -67.04
C ALA A 56 71.19 -11.33 -67.20
N LYS A 57 70.69 -12.15 -68.16
CA LYS A 57 69.25 -12.42 -68.32
C LYS A 57 68.70 -13.30 -67.19
N ALA A 58 69.44 -14.31 -66.74
CA ALA A 58 69.05 -15.15 -65.61
C ALA A 58 69.00 -14.37 -64.29
N ASP A 59 69.98 -13.51 -64.01
CA ASP A 59 70.04 -12.65 -62.82
C ASP A 59 68.91 -11.59 -62.85
N ALA A 60 68.63 -11.01 -64.03
CA ALA A 60 67.50 -10.10 -64.22
C ALA A 60 66.14 -10.80 -64.02
N GLU A 61 65.97 -12.04 -64.50
CA GLU A 61 64.74 -12.81 -64.29
C GLU A 61 64.57 -13.25 -62.82
N LEU A 62 65.66 -13.63 -62.14
CA LEU A 62 65.66 -13.92 -60.71
C LEU A 62 65.30 -12.67 -59.87
N LYS A 63 65.88 -11.50 -60.18
CA LYS A 63 65.48 -10.23 -59.55
C LYS A 63 64.01 -9.91 -59.79
N ALA A 64 63.52 -10.02 -61.03
CA ALA A 64 62.13 -9.74 -61.36
C ALA A 64 61.15 -10.71 -60.67
N LYS A 65 61.54 -11.98 -60.46
CA LYS A 65 60.76 -12.94 -59.66
C LYS A 65 60.77 -12.58 -58.17
N ALA A 66 61.94 -12.31 -57.59
CA ALA A 66 62.08 -11.94 -56.19
C ALA A 66 61.33 -10.64 -55.84
N GLU A 67 61.37 -9.63 -56.73
CA GLU A 67 60.65 -8.36 -56.55
C GLU A 67 59.13 -8.54 -56.68
N ARG A 68 58.66 -9.41 -57.59
CA ARG A 68 57.24 -9.78 -57.68
C ARG A 68 56.76 -10.55 -56.46
N GLU A 69 57.53 -11.54 -55.96
CA GLU A 69 57.17 -12.26 -54.74
C GLU A 69 57.14 -11.33 -53.53
N ALA A 70 58.14 -10.45 -53.36
CA ALA A 70 58.16 -9.46 -52.29
C ALA A 70 56.95 -8.53 -52.33
N ARG A 71 56.56 -8.06 -53.53
CA ARG A 71 55.39 -7.20 -53.73
C ARG A 71 54.07 -7.93 -53.42
N ILE A 72 53.91 -9.18 -53.87
CA ILE A 72 52.73 -10.01 -53.57
C ILE A 72 52.63 -10.27 -52.07
N LYS A 73 53.75 -10.49 -51.39
CA LYS A 73 53.79 -10.75 -49.94
C LYS A 73 53.37 -9.50 -49.13
N LEU A 74 53.90 -8.33 -49.50
CA LEU A 74 53.49 -7.05 -48.92
C LEU A 74 52.01 -6.75 -49.14
N GLU A 75 51.50 -6.91 -50.37
CA GLU A 75 50.10 -6.66 -50.70
C GLU A 75 49.14 -7.62 -49.95
N ALA A 76 49.55 -8.88 -49.75
CA ALA A 76 48.82 -9.83 -48.92
C ALA A 76 48.83 -9.46 -47.43
N GLU A 77 49.99 -9.07 -46.88
CA GLU A 77 50.10 -8.64 -45.48
C GLU A 77 49.29 -7.36 -45.20
N ASP A 78 49.36 -6.35 -46.08
CA ASP A 78 48.57 -5.12 -45.93
C ASP A 78 47.06 -5.39 -46.05
N LYS A 79 46.64 -6.30 -46.94
CA LYS A 79 45.23 -6.69 -47.05
C LYS A 79 44.73 -7.40 -45.79
N VAL A 80 45.48 -8.37 -45.26
CA VAL A 80 45.14 -9.04 -43.98
C VAL A 80 45.11 -8.03 -42.83
N ARG A 81 46.04 -7.07 -42.80
CA ARG A 81 46.09 -6.02 -41.78
C ARG A 81 44.87 -5.08 -41.86
N ALA A 82 44.42 -4.75 -43.07
CA ALA A 82 43.21 -3.96 -43.30
C ALA A 82 41.93 -4.70 -42.89
N GLU A 83 41.81 -5.99 -43.23
CA GLU A 83 40.68 -6.84 -42.84
C GLU A 83 40.61 -7.00 -41.31
N MET A 84 41.73 -7.31 -40.64
CA MET A 84 41.83 -7.38 -39.17
C MET A 84 41.50 -6.05 -38.49
N ALA A 85 41.89 -4.92 -39.08
CA ALA A 85 41.55 -3.59 -38.54
C ALA A 85 40.06 -3.26 -38.69
N ALA A 86 39.45 -3.66 -39.82
CA ALA A 86 38.01 -3.51 -40.04
C ALA A 86 37.19 -4.40 -39.09
N GLU A 87 37.57 -5.66 -38.93
CA GLU A 87 36.94 -6.60 -38.00
C GLU A 87 37.06 -6.12 -36.55
N LYS A 88 38.25 -5.68 -36.11
CA LYS A 88 38.43 -5.10 -34.77
C LYS A 88 37.51 -3.90 -34.53
N LYS A 89 37.40 -3.00 -35.52
CA LYS A 89 36.55 -1.81 -35.42
C LYS A 89 35.05 -2.15 -35.40
N ALA A 90 34.64 -3.20 -36.13
CA ALA A 90 33.28 -3.73 -36.08
C ALA A 90 32.97 -4.37 -34.72
N ALA A 91 33.91 -5.14 -34.16
CA ALA A 91 33.79 -5.74 -32.83
C ALA A 91 33.71 -4.68 -31.71
N GLU A 92 34.54 -3.63 -31.77
CA GLU A 92 34.48 -2.49 -30.84
C GLU A 92 33.15 -1.75 -30.93
N ALA A 93 32.62 -1.52 -32.14
CA ALA A 93 31.31 -0.90 -32.33
C ALA A 93 30.16 -1.77 -31.79
N ALA A 94 30.20 -3.08 -32.02
CA ALA A 94 29.21 -4.02 -31.49
C ALA A 94 29.23 -4.08 -29.96
N ALA A 95 30.42 -4.13 -29.35
CA ALA A 95 30.58 -4.12 -27.89
C ALA A 95 30.08 -2.80 -27.26
N ALA A 96 30.36 -1.65 -27.90
CA ALA A 96 29.84 -0.35 -27.47
C ALA A 96 28.31 -0.27 -27.57
N GLN A 97 27.71 -0.85 -28.62
CA GLN A 97 26.27 -0.93 -28.77
C GLN A 97 25.63 -1.85 -27.73
N GLU A 98 26.19 -3.04 -27.46
CA GLU A 98 25.68 -3.95 -26.43
C GLU A 98 25.76 -3.30 -25.03
N ALA A 99 26.84 -2.58 -24.72
CA ALA A 99 26.97 -1.85 -23.47
C ALA A 99 25.90 -0.76 -23.31
N ASN A 100 25.57 -0.04 -24.39
CA ASN A 100 24.52 0.98 -24.41
C ASN A 100 23.13 0.35 -24.25
N ASP A 101 22.82 -0.71 -25.00
CA ASP A 101 21.57 -1.46 -24.88
C ASP A 101 21.38 -2.04 -23.47
N ARG A 102 22.45 -2.54 -22.85
CA ARG A 102 22.44 -3.04 -21.47
C ARG A 102 22.15 -1.92 -20.47
N ALA A 103 22.83 -0.77 -20.60
CA ALA A 103 22.57 0.40 -19.75
C ALA A 103 21.13 0.92 -19.91
N ALA A 104 20.62 0.99 -21.15
CA ALA A 104 19.24 1.41 -21.44
C ALA A 104 18.19 0.43 -20.89
N ARG A 105 18.44 -0.88 -20.95
CA ARG A 105 17.58 -1.91 -20.33
C ARG A 105 17.60 -1.81 -18.81
N GLN A 106 18.77 -1.61 -18.20
CA GLN A 106 18.90 -1.49 -16.75
C GLN A 106 18.22 -0.21 -16.24
N ALA A 107 18.45 0.95 -16.85
CA ALA A 107 17.77 2.19 -16.50
C ALA A 107 16.23 2.09 -16.63
N LYS A 108 15.71 1.34 -17.62
CA LYS A 108 14.27 1.04 -17.73
C LYS A 108 13.77 0.14 -16.60
N ALA A 109 14.52 -0.90 -16.25
CA ALA A 109 14.19 -1.81 -15.14
C ALA A 109 14.19 -1.09 -13.79
N ASP A 110 15.22 -0.29 -13.51
CA ASP A 110 15.35 0.49 -12.28
C ASP A 110 14.22 1.52 -12.15
N LYS A 111 13.88 2.23 -13.24
CA LYS A 111 12.74 3.15 -13.27
C LYS A 111 11.40 2.44 -13.03
N ALA A 112 11.21 1.25 -13.59
CA ALA A 112 10.00 0.45 -13.38
C ALA A 112 9.90 -0.08 -11.93
N ALA A 113 11.02 -0.52 -11.35
CA ALA A 113 11.10 -0.96 -9.96
C ALA A 113 10.80 0.21 -8.99
N ALA A 114 11.41 1.38 -9.22
CA ALA A 114 11.17 2.59 -8.43
C ALA A 114 9.69 3.05 -8.52
N ALA A 115 9.10 3.03 -9.72
CA ALA A 115 7.68 3.36 -9.91
C ALA A 115 6.76 2.39 -9.17
N LYS A 116 7.05 1.08 -9.19
CA LYS A 116 6.29 0.07 -8.45
C LYS A 116 6.41 0.28 -6.93
N ALA A 117 7.63 0.47 -6.42
CA ALA A 117 7.87 0.71 -5.00
C ALA A 117 7.17 2.00 -4.50
N ALA A 118 7.18 3.07 -5.31
CA ALA A 118 6.46 4.30 -4.99
C ALA A 118 4.94 4.11 -4.98
N ALA A 119 4.39 3.34 -5.92
CA ALA A 119 2.95 3.02 -5.94
C ALA A 119 2.53 2.17 -4.73
N GLU A 120 3.34 1.17 -4.36
CA GLU A 120 3.09 0.30 -3.20
C GLU A 120 3.19 1.08 -1.87
N ALA A 121 4.20 1.93 -1.72
CA ALA A 121 4.34 2.82 -0.57
C ALA A 121 3.17 3.81 -0.46
N LYS A 122 2.71 4.36 -1.58
CA LYS A 122 1.53 5.24 -1.61
C LYS A 122 0.26 4.50 -1.21
N ALA A 123 -0.01 3.34 -1.79
CA ALA A 123 -1.18 2.52 -1.47
C ALA A 123 -1.22 2.12 0.01
N LYS A 124 -0.07 1.78 0.59
CA LYS A 124 0.05 1.50 2.03
C LYS A 124 -0.29 2.73 2.87
N LEU A 125 0.28 3.90 2.54
CA LEU A 125 0.02 5.14 3.27
C LEU A 125 -1.45 5.59 3.16
N GLU A 126 -2.09 5.39 2.01
CA GLU A 126 -3.52 5.65 1.83
C GLU A 126 -4.38 4.70 2.69
N ASN A 127 -4.03 3.41 2.79
CA ASN A 127 -4.73 2.47 3.66
C ASN A 127 -4.52 2.78 5.15
N ASP A 128 -3.28 3.02 5.58
CA ASP A 128 -2.94 3.41 6.96
C ASP A 128 -3.67 4.70 7.40
N ASN A 129 -3.94 5.63 6.47
CA ASN A 129 -4.71 6.83 6.74
C ASN A 129 -6.22 6.56 6.77
N PHE A 130 -6.74 5.68 5.91
CA PHE A 130 -8.14 5.29 5.90
C PHE A 130 -8.55 4.55 7.18
N GLU A 131 -7.72 3.63 7.67
CA GLU A 131 -7.93 2.94 8.95
C GLU A 131 -7.95 3.92 10.14
N LYS A 132 -7.05 4.92 10.15
CA LYS A 132 -7.04 5.97 11.19
C LYS A 132 -8.29 6.84 11.14
N LEU A 133 -8.72 7.26 9.95
CA LEU A 133 -9.93 8.07 9.78
C LEU A 133 -11.19 7.31 10.22
N GLN A 134 -11.30 6.01 9.91
CA GLN A 134 -12.40 5.18 10.43
C GLN A 134 -12.37 5.07 11.96
N ALA A 135 -11.19 4.86 12.56
CA ALA A 135 -11.06 4.78 14.01
C ALA A 135 -11.43 6.10 14.71
N GLU A 136 -11.01 7.24 14.15
CA GLU A 136 -11.35 8.58 14.64
C GLU A 136 -12.86 8.87 14.49
N GLU A 137 -13.46 8.54 13.34
CA GLU A 137 -14.90 8.71 13.12
C GLU A 137 -15.73 7.82 14.05
N ALA A 138 -15.32 6.56 14.26
CA ALA A 138 -15.98 5.66 15.20
C ALA A 138 -15.98 6.20 16.63
N LEU A 139 -14.83 6.72 17.10
CA LEU A 139 -14.73 7.38 18.40
C LEU A 139 -15.58 8.65 18.48
N ARG A 140 -15.63 9.46 17.42
CA ARG A 140 -16.49 10.65 17.37
C ARG A 140 -17.97 10.30 17.46
N VAL A 141 -18.42 9.30 16.69
CA VAL A 141 -19.81 8.81 16.71
C VAL A 141 -20.16 8.19 18.07
N GLN A 142 -19.23 7.49 18.72
CA GLN A 142 -19.45 6.99 20.07
C GLN A 142 -19.61 8.13 21.08
N ALA A 143 -18.69 9.10 21.10
CA ALA A 143 -18.75 10.25 22.00
C ALA A 143 -20.01 11.10 21.79
N GLU A 144 -20.44 11.30 20.54
CA GLU A 144 -21.68 12.00 20.19
C GLU A 144 -22.93 11.25 20.71
N ARG A 145 -22.96 9.92 20.58
CA ARG A 145 -24.04 9.08 21.13
C ARG A 145 -24.08 9.11 22.65
N GLU A 146 -22.94 9.00 23.33
CA GLU A 146 -22.86 9.05 24.78
C GLU A 146 -23.30 10.43 25.32
N ALA A 147 -22.85 11.51 24.68
CA ALA A 147 -23.29 12.87 25.00
C ALA A 147 -24.80 13.05 24.80
N ARG A 148 -25.36 12.54 23.70
CA ARG A 148 -26.81 12.59 23.45
C ARG A 148 -27.60 11.79 24.48
N ILE A 149 -27.21 10.55 24.77
CA ILE A 149 -27.89 9.70 25.78
C ILE A 149 -27.89 10.40 27.15
N LYS A 150 -26.77 11.03 27.52
CA LYS A 150 -26.67 11.78 28.77
C LYS A 150 -27.59 13.00 28.80
N LEU A 151 -27.62 13.80 27.72
CA LEU A 151 -28.52 14.96 27.62
C LEU A 151 -30.01 14.53 27.63
N GLU A 152 -30.37 13.47 26.92
CA GLU A 152 -31.74 12.93 26.86
C GLU A 152 -32.18 12.41 28.25
N ALA A 153 -31.27 11.79 29.01
CA ALA A 153 -31.53 11.37 30.39
C ALA A 153 -31.66 12.56 31.36
N GLU A 154 -30.79 13.57 31.26
CA GLU A 154 -30.86 14.79 32.09
C GLU A 154 -32.13 15.61 31.79
N GLU A 155 -32.53 15.73 30.52
CA GLU A 155 -33.78 16.38 30.11
C GLU A 155 -35.00 15.61 30.64
N LYS A 156 -35.00 14.28 30.55
CA LYS A 156 -36.09 13.46 31.10
C LYS A 156 -36.23 13.61 32.61
N VAL A 157 -35.13 13.53 33.37
CA VAL A 157 -35.16 13.76 34.82
C VAL A 157 -35.68 15.17 35.14
N ARG A 158 -35.29 16.18 34.36
CA ARG A 158 -35.78 17.55 34.51
C ARG A 158 -37.28 17.68 34.23
N ALA A 159 -37.78 16.97 33.22
CA ALA A 159 -39.20 16.94 32.87
C ALA A 159 -40.02 16.22 33.95
N ASP A 160 -39.56 15.07 34.44
CA ASP A 160 -40.21 14.30 35.51
C ASP A 160 -40.28 15.13 36.81
N MET A 161 -39.17 15.76 37.22
CA MET A 161 -39.12 16.67 38.38
C MET A 161 -40.03 17.91 38.21
N ALA A 162 -40.14 18.46 37.00
CA ALA A 162 -41.03 19.58 36.72
C ALA A 162 -42.51 19.15 36.81
N ALA A 163 -42.84 17.99 36.25
CA ALA A 163 -44.17 17.41 36.34
C ALA A 163 -44.56 17.13 37.81
N GLU A 164 -43.69 16.49 38.59
CA GLU A 164 -43.90 16.24 40.02
C GLU A 164 -44.12 17.55 40.79
N LYS A 165 -43.28 18.56 40.56
CA LYS A 165 -43.45 19.89 41.18
C LYS A 165 -44.81 20.51 40.85
N THR A 166 -45.24 20.48 39.58
CA THR A 166 -46.56 21.02 39.20
C THR A 166 -47.72 20.21 39.79
N ALA A 167 -47.58 18.90 39.92
CA ALA A 167 -48.57 18.04 40.56
C ALA A 167 -48.67 18.32 42.07
N ALA A 168 -47.54 18.53 42.75
CA ALA A 168 -47.48 18.90 44.16
C ALA A 168 -48.09 20.30 44.41
N GLU A 169 -47.79 21.29 43.56
CA GLU A 169 -48.39 22.63 43.61
C GLU A 169 -49.91 22.57 43.39
N ALA A 170 -50.39 21.78 42.43
CA ALA A 170 -51.81 21.57 42.20
C ALA A 170 -52.51 20.81 43.35
N ALA A 171 -51.83 19.85 43.99
CA ALA A 171 -52.36 19.15 45.16
C ALA A 171 -52.46 20.07 46.39
N ALA A 172 -51.45 20.92 46.62
CA ALA A 172 -51.45 21.91 47.68
C ALA A 172 -52.57 22.96 47.50
N ALA A 173 -52.78 23.44 46.27
CA ALA A 173 -53.88 24.34 45.96
C ALA A 173 -55.25 23.70 46.27
N ARG A 174 -55.49 22.46 45.83
CA ARG A 174 -56.74 21.72 46.13
C ARG A 174 -56.95 21.46 47.62
N ALA A 175 -55.88 21.22 48.38
CA ALA A 175 -55.95 21.07 49.82
C ALA A 175 -56.38 22.39 50.50
N ALA A 176 -55.80 23.52 50.09
CA ALA A 176 -56.19 24.84 50.58
C ALA A 176 -57.64 25.20 50.21
N ASP A 177 -58.09 24.90 48.99
CA ASP A 177 -59.49 25.08 48.57
C ASP A 177 -60.46 24.25 49.43
N TYR A 178 -60.08 23.01 49.76
CA TYR A 178 -60.87 22.11 50.62
C TYR A 178 -60.92 22.58 52.09
N GLU A 179 -59.80 23.04 52.65
CA GLU A 179 -59.77 23.64 53.99
C GLU A 179 -60.60 24.93 54.06
N ALA A 180 -60.54 25.77 53.02
CA ALA A 180 -61.38 26.97 52.91
C ALA A 180 -62.88 26.63 52.81
N ALA A 181 -63.23 25.58 52.06
CA ALA A 181 -64.60 25.09 51.97
C ALA A 181 -65.13 24.57 53.32
N LEU A 182 -64.34 23.75 54.03
CA LEU A 182 -64.69 23.28 55.38
C LEU A 182 -64.84 24.41 56.39
N ALA A 183 -63.96 25.42 56.33
CA ALA A 183 -64.06 26.61 57.19
C ALA A 183 -65.33 27.42 56.89
N ALA A 184 -65.70 27.57 55.61
CA ALA A 184 -66.93 28.24 55.19
C ALA A 184 -68.19 27.45 55.58
N GLU A 185 -68.19 26.13 55.42
CA GLU A 185 -69.29 25.25 55.85
C GLU A 185 -69.50 25.34 57.36
N LYS A 186 -68.41 25.23 58.15
CA LYS A 186 -68.48 25.38 59.60
C LYS A 186 -68.99 26.76 60.01
N ALA A 187 -68.51 27.84 59.39
CA ALA A 187 -68.98 29.19 59.68
C ALA A 187 -70.47 29.38 59.32
N ALA A 188 -70.96 28.72 58.27
CA ALA A 188 -72.37 28.70 57.91
C ALA A 188 -73.22 27.92 58.92
N ALA A 189 -72.73 26.77 59.40
CA ALA A 189 -73.37 25.97 60.45
C ALA A 189 -73.41 26.70 61.80
N ASP A 190 -72.30 27.31 62.23
CA ASP A 190 -72.21 28.11 63.45
C ASP A 190 -73.20 29.31 63.39
N LYS A 191 -73.32 29.95 62.21
CA LYS A 191 -74.30 31.02 61.99
C LYS A 191 -75.75 30.50 62.04
N ALA A 192 -76.04 29.36 61.41
CA ALA A 192 -77.38 28.77 61.42
C ALA A 192 -77.81 28.36 62.84
N ALA A 193 -76.90 27.77 63.62
CA ALA A 193 -77.14 27.42 65.02
C ALA A 193 -77.37 28.68 65.89
N ALA A 194 -76.65 29.78 65.62
CA ALA A 194 -76.88 31.06 66.30
C ALA A 194 -78.25 31.69 65.92
N GLU A 195 -78.67 31.56 64.67
CA GLU A 195 -79.99 32.02 64.20
C GLU A 195 -81.14 31.18 64.79
N GLU A 196 -80.97 29.86 64.87
CA GLU A 196 -81.90 28.95 65.54
C GLU A 196 -82.01 29.23 67.05
N ALA A 197 -80.88 29.41 67.74
CA ALA A 197 -80.86 29.76 69.17
C ALA A 197 -81.45 31.16 69.46
N ALA A 198 -81.41 32.07 68.49
CA ALA A 198 -82.04 33.39 68.58
C ALA A 198 -83.53 33.39 68.21
N ARG A 199 -84.08 32.27 67.69
CA ARG A 199 -85.48 32.17 67.29
C ARG A 199 -86.39 32.28 68.53
N PRO A 200 -87.43 33.12 68.51
CA PRO A 200 -88.37 33.20 69.63
C PRO A 200 -89.08 31.86 69.79
N ARG A 201 -89.01 31.28 71.00
CA ARG A 201 -89.71 30.02 71.35
C ARG A 201 -91.19 30.13 71.01
N THR A 202 -91.68 29.14 70.30
CA THR A 202 -93.10 29.03 69.96
C THR A 202 -93.93 28.73 71.20
N GLU A 203 -95.25 29.00 71.14
CA GLU A 203 -96.14 28.67 72.24
C GLU A 203 -96.19 27.17 72.54
N GLU A 204 -95.94 26.32 71.55
CA GLU A 204 -95.96 24.86 71.70
C GLU A 204 -94.71 24.37 72.45
N GLU A 205 -93.54 24.91 72.13
CA GLU A 205 -92.30 24.64 72.88
C GLU A 205 -92.40 25.13 74.33
N LEU A 206 -92.98 26.32 74.56
CA LEU A 206 -93.22 26.84 75.92
C LEU A 206 -94.26 26.01 76.70
N LYS A 207 -95.24 25.39 76.03
CA LYS A 207 -96.18 24.45 76.65
C LYS A 207 -95.49 23.12 76.97
N ALA A 208 -94.66 22.59 76.06
CA ALA A 208 -93.90 21.36 76.26
C ALA A 208 -92.88 21.49 77.40
N GLU A 209 -92.12 22.59 77.46
CA GLU A 209 -91.16 22.88 78.54
C GLU A 209 -91.85 22.97 79.92
N LYS A 210 -93.05 23.58 80.00
CA LYS A 210 -93.85 23.61 81.22
C LYS A 210 -94.34 22.21 81.64
N MET A 211 -94.76 21.38 80.69
CA MET A 211 -95.12 19.99 80.99
C MET A 211 -93.90 19.19 81.47
N GLN A 212 -92.76 19.28 80.78
CA GLN A 212 -91.53 18.58 81.17
C GLN A 212 -91.08 18.98 82.56
N LYS A 213 -91.04 20.29 82.87
CA LYS A 213 -90.72 20.77 84.21
C LYS A 213 -91.69 20.21 85.27
N THR A 214 -92.98 20.11 84.96
CA THR A 214 -93.97 19.50 85.87
C THR A 214 -93.68 18.02 86.11
N ILE A 215 -93.24 17.28 85.08
CA ILE A 215 -92.81 15.88 85.20
C ILE A 215 -91.54 15.77 86.08
N ASP A 216 -90.56 16.64 85.87
CA ASP A 216 -89.30 16.65 86.62
C ASP A 216 -89.54 17.01 88.11
N ASP A 217 -90.41 18.00 88.38
CA ASP A 217 -90.81 18.39 89.74
C ASP A 217 -91.54 17.23 90.46
N VAL A 218 -92.42 16.50 89.77
CA VAL A 218 -93.06 15.28 90.29
C VAL A 218 -92.03 14.17 90.54
N GLY A 219 -91.10 13.93 89.61
CA GLY A 219 -90.03 12.94 89.76
C GLY A 219 -89.14 13.23 90.96
N ASN A 220 -88.77 14.50 91.16
CA ASN A 220 -88.01 14.96 92.32
C ASN A 220 -88.79 14.78 93.64
N ALA A 221 -90.10 15.06 93.65
CA ALA A 221 -90.95 14.81 94.81
C ALA A 221 -91.06 13.32 95.16
N VAL A 222 -91.23 12.44 94.16
CA VAL A 222 -91.26 10.98 94.35
C VAL A 222 -89.91 10.47 94.88
N ASN A 223 -88.79 10.94 94.33
CA ASN A 223 -87.45 10.62 94.84
C ASN A 223 -87.23 11.11 96.29
N ALA A 224 -87.74 12.29 96.65
CA ALA A 224 -87.67 12.80 98.02
C ALA A 224 -88.47 11.94 99.00
N ILE A 225 -89.66 11.48 98.61
CA ILE A 225 -90.48 10.54 99.39
C ILE A 225 -89.78 9.18 99.53
N GLY A 226 -89.20 8.65 98.46
CA GLY A 226 -88.40 7.42 98.49
C GLY A 226 -87.21 7.51 99.45
N ASN A 227 -86.47 8.62 99.42
CA ASN A 227 -85.36 8.89 100.33
C ASN A 227 -85.79 9.07 101.80
N LEU A 228 -87.02 9.54 102.07
CA LEU A 228 -87.59 9.62 103.43
C LEU A 228 -88.01 8.25 103.95
N LEU A 229 -88.61 7.41 103.09
CA LEU A 229 -88.98 6.03 103.41
C LEU A 229 -87.75 5.15 103.68
N GLN A 230 -86.66 5.35 102.94
CA GLN A 230 -85.38 4.67 103.21
C GLN A 230 -84.70 5.11 104.52
N LYS A 231 -85.03 6.28 105.06
CA LYS A 231 -84.50 6.77 106.35
C LYS A 231 -85.38 6.46 107.56
N SER A 232 -86.53 5.82 107.32
CA SER A 232 -87.51 5.46 108.36
C SER A 232 -87.62 3.95 108.59
N ASN A 233 -86.72 3.16 107.99
CA ASN A 233 -86.42 1.76 108.30
C ASN A 233 -84.98 1.65 108.80
#